data_AF-A0A2D9EBC3-F1
#
_entry.id   AF-A0A2D9EBC3-F1
#
_cell.length_a   1.000
_cell.length_b   1.000
_cell.length_c   1.000
_cell.angle_alpha   90.00
_cell.angle_beta   90.00
_cell.angle_gamma   90.00
#
_symmetry.space_group_name_H-M   'P 1'
#
loop_
_entity.id
_entity.type
_entity.pdbx_description
1 polymer ?
#
loop_
_entity_poly.entity_id
_entity_poly.type
_entity_poly.pdbx_seq_one_letter_code
_entity_poly.pdbx_strand_id
1 'polypeptide(L)'
;MKLKFTTVLFLALITTFLAKAQFTGFTAELDTVFFGANTPDTDDPFDPEGNLEFYGAYKIYANFTNPMDALSAVYSDVESLGTPSMYIDAPCGCHNPVEGSYIMDASNPSSIWMGPFLDWEYDTYMTIGMPSSDAPGSLPQGVGIPADGSNICSDIITNGSLFSVGMPQNSVAGADLKVLVAQVTTCGHFSFSACVQVFIDGDQEQIQYTCPGVLEVMHVYEDGVCVNDADGDGICDEFEVIGCMEEDACNYDLEATDNTGGCDYSCYGCTDEFSCNYNDEATLDDGTCEYTSCAGCTDPVACNFNVTAWLEDGTCEYTSCAGCIIPEACNYQEEMTIDDGSCILPGDPCDDGEEYTYDDFIQDDCSCTGYGCDDSDACNYNPNAIPNNSICNYITLYSIIGEINPNAIMLLTYSYPNTPGSTYEWVTTFGDVEDGEGTSEVEVAWWGDDQGTICVTETNGGGCSGEQVCLDVDIIPVNIDELGEVPFIVYPSPATSTLNIRTINQVDQAIIQIRDTSGRLVYTSSMNRMSTVDVSSLARGTYLVKLISGDSQSQFRRVVLH
;
A
#
# COMPACT_ATOMS: atom_id res chain seq x y z
N MET A 1 44.80 55.86 -7.08
CA MET A 1 46.21 55.52 -6.79
C MET A 1 47.03 55.91 -8.03
N LYS A 2 48.02 56.81 -7.90
CA LYS A 2 48.90 57.27 -9.00
C LYS A 2 50.19 56.45 -9.04
N LEU A 3 50.66 56.03 -10.22
CA LEU A 3 52.07 55.71 -10.57
C LEU A 3 52.17 55.63 -12.11
N LYS A 4 52.70 56.62 -12.84
CA LYS A 4 54.09 57.00 -13.20
C LYS A 4 54.86 56.02 -14.11
N PHE A 5 55.27 56.59 -15.25
CA PHE A 5 55.96 56.10 -16.46
C PHE A 5 57.28 55.35 -16.27
N THR A 6 57.60 54.48 -17.25
CA THR A 6 58.98 54.32 -17.76
C THR A 6 58.97 54.19 -19.29
N THR A 7 59.73 55.07 -19.94
CA THR A 7 60.01 55.14 -21.37
C THR A 7 60.93 54.00 -21.79
N VAL A 8 60.65 53.33 -22.92
CA VAL A 8 61.67 52.61 -23.70
C VAL A 8 61.70 53.22 -25.11
N LEU A 9 62.88 53.70 -25.44
CA LEU A 9 63.32 54.27 -26.71
C LEU A 9 63.22 53.20 -27.81
N PHE A 10 62.47 53.47 -28.89
CA PHE A 10 62.67 52.75 -30.15
C PHE A 10 62.95 53.72 -31.30
N LEU A 11 63.98 53.33 -32.03
CA LEU A 11 64.67 53.97 -33.12
C LEU A 11 63.72 54.41 -34.24
N ALA A 12 63.85 55.66 -34.69
CA ALA A 12 63.20 56.15 -35.91
C ALA A 12 63.75 55.38 -37.12
N LEU A 13 62.92 54.52 -37.70
CA LEU A 13 63.09 54.04 -39.06
C LEU A 13 62.33 55.01 -39.96
N ILE A 14 63.05 55.82 -40.73
CA ILE A 14 62.47 56.59 -41.84
C ILE A 14 62.08 55.56 -42.90
N THR A 15 60.86 55.03 -42.77
CA THR A 15 60.18 54.33 -43.85
C THR A 15 59.41 55.39 -44.61
N THR A 16 59.79 55.58 -45.87
CA THR A 16 58.96 56.17 -46.92
C THR A 16 57.49 55.85 -46.66
N PHE A 17 56.67 56.88 -46.43
CA PHE A 17 55.22 56.77 -46.45
C PHE A 17 54.83 56.22 -47.82
N LEU A 18 54.64 54.90 -47.92
CA LEU A 18 53.63 54.38 -48.83
C LEU A 18 52.31 54.91 -48.25
N ALA A 19 51.71 55.88 -48.94
CA ALA A 19 50.38 56.35 -48.63
C ALA A 19 49.49 55.11 -48.53
N LYS A 20 49.00 54.81 -47.32
CA LYS A 20 47.86 53.90 -47.20
C LYS A 20 46.73 54.59 -47.96
N ALA A 21 46.16 53.91 -48.95
CA ALA A 21 44.97 54.41 -49.62
C ALA A 21 43.93 54.74 -48.54
N GLN A 22 43.51 56.00 -48.51
CA GLN A 22 42.60 56.49 -47.48
C GLN A 22 41.16 56.12 -47.78
N PHE A 23 40.80 56.03 -49.07
CA PHE A 23 39.62 55.31 -49.52
C PHE A 23 39.90 53.81 -49.61
N THR A 24 38.96 53.01 -49.09
CA THR A 24 39.11 51.54 -48.98
C THR A 24 38.21 50.76 -49.92
N GLY A 25 37.16 51.37 -50.49
CA GLY A 25 36.23 50.73 -51.41
C GLY A 25 34.79 51.20 -51.23
N PHE A 26 33.91 50.64 -52.06
CA PHE A 26 32.47 50.83 -51.91
C PHE A 26 31.85 49.67 -51.11
N THR A 27 30.79 49.98 -50.37
CA THR A 27 29.92 49.00 -49.71
C THR A 27 28.47 49.37 -50.00
N ALA A 28 27.60 48.37 -50.12
CA ALA A 28 26.15 48.57 -50.14
C ALA A 28 25.57 48.16 -48.80
N GLU A 29 24.63 48.95 -48.30
CA GLU A 29 23.82 48.64 -47.13
C GLU A 29 22.36 48.62 -47.57
N LEU A 30 21.66 47.55 -47.19
CA LEU A 30 20.22 47.46 -47.40
C LEU A 30 19.52 48.35 -46.38
N ASP A 31 18.74 49.32 -46.87
CA ASP A 31 18.03 50.30 -46.05
C ASP A 31 16.57 49.89 -45.81
N THR A 32 15.90 49.41 -46.86
CA THR A 32 14.48 49.00 -46.80
C THR A 32 14.23 47.89 -47.82
N VAL A 33 13.38 46.92 -47.46
CA VAL A 33 12.83 45.91 -48.40
C VAL A 33 11.33 45.95 -48.29
N PHE A 34 10.67 45.85 -49.44
CA PHE A 34 9.23 45.90 -49.56
C PHE A 34 8.71 44.47 -49.75
N PHE A 35 8.01 43.90 -48.76
CA PHE A 35 7.44 42.55 -48.83
C PHE A 35 6.24 42.37 -47.88
N GLY A 36 5.32 41.46 -48.24
CA GLY A 36 4.21 41.01 -47.38
C GLY A 36 3.18 42.10 -47.03
N ALA A 37 2.54 41.98 -45.85
CA ALA A 37 1.57 42.95 -45.34
C ALA A 37 2.15 44.36 -45.04
N ASN A 38 3.48 44.47 -45.09
CA ASN A 38 4.24 45.73 -44.97
C ASN A 38 4.68 46.26 -46.35
N THR A 39 4.27 45.63 -47.45
CA THR A 39 4.40 46.23 -48.79
C THR A 39 3.39 47.38 -48.84
N PRO A 40 3.82 48.62 -49.14
CA PRO A 40 2.93 49.73 -49.43
C PRO A 40 1.81 49.27 -50.38
N ASP A 41 0.56 49.36 -49.94
CA ASP A 41 -0.60 49.00 -50.77
C ASP A 41 -1.13 50.25 -51.49
N THR A 42 -2.19 50.12 -52.29
CA THR A 42 -2.77 51.26 -53.01
C THR A 42 -3.38 52.35 -52.11
N ASP A 43 -3.51 52.09 -50.79
CA ASP A 43 -3.91 53.07 -49.78
C ASP A 43 -2.68 53.73 -49.10
N ASP A 44 -1.47 53.23 -49.35
CA ASP A 44 -0.20 53.86 -49.00
C ASP A 44 0.18 54.91 -50.07
N PRO A 45 0.33 56.20 -49.69
CA PRO A 45 0.68 57.26 -50.63
C PRO A 45 2.11 57.15 -51.22
N PHE A 46 2.93 56.18 -50.81
CA PHE A 46 4.30 55.96 -51.30
C PHE A 46 4.43 54.97 -52.48
N ASP A 47 3.47 54.04 -52.67
CA ASP A 47 3.42 53.14 -53.84
C ASP A 47 1.99 53.06 -54.41
N PRO A 48 1.47 54.17 -54.97
CA PRO A 48 0.10 54.20 -55.48
C PRO A 48 -0.15 53.21 -56.64
N GLU A 49 0.91 52.62 -57.20
CA GLU A 49 0.86 51.64 -58.29
C GLU A 49 1.07 50.19 -57.83
N GLY A 50 1.51 49.95 -56.58
CA GLY A 50 1.76 48.63 -56.01
C GLY A 50 2.91 47.85 -56.67
N ASN A 51 3.92 48.56 -57.18
CA ASN A 51 5.00 47.99 -57.99
C ASN A 51 6.30 47.73 -57.21
N LEU A 52 6.38 48.11 -55.94
CA LEU A 52 7.58 47.95 -55.11
C LEU A 52 7.69 46.58 -54.43
N GLU A 53 6.72 45.66 -54.59
CA GLU A 53 6.82 44.32 -54.03
C GLU A 53 8.14 43.64 -54.45
N PHE A 54 8.91 43.16 -53.47
CA PHE A 54 10.25 42.60 -53.61
C PHE A 54 11.34 43.57 -54.07
N TYR A 55 11.13 44.88 -54.04
CA TYR A 55 12.22 45.84 -54.20
C TYR A 55 13.03 45.97 -52.90
N GLY A 56 14.32 46.23 -53.04
CA GLY A 56 15.20 46.67 -51.97
C GLY A 56 15.82 48.02 -52.29
N ALA A 57 15.75 48.96 -51.34
CA ALA A 57 16.46 50.23 -51.38
C ALA A 57 17.84 50.07 -50.73
N TYR A 58 18.90 50.31 -51.50
CA TYR A 58 20.29 50.16 -51.10
C TYR A 58 21.00 51.50 -51.06
N LYS A 59 21.73 51.76 -49.98
CA LYS A 59 22.64 52.91 -49.86
C LYS A 59 24.07 52.45 -50.16
N ILE A 60 24.67 53.04 -51.18
CA ILE A 60 26.06 52.78 -51.57
C ILE A 60 26.96 53.81 -50.90
N TYR A 61 27.92 53.36 -50.10
CA TYR A 61 28.87 54.22 -49.41
C TYR A 61 30.28 54.06 -49.94
N ALA A 62 30.97 55.19 -50.10
CA ALA A 62 32.42 55.24 -50.17
C ALA A 62 33.00 55.16 -48.76
N ASN A 63 33.94 54.22 -48.51
CA ASN A 63 34.53 54.00 -47.20
C ASN A 63 35.94 54.60 -47.10
N PHE A 64 36.25 55.15 -45.92
CA PHE A 64 37.47 55.88 -45.64
C PHE A 64 38.21 55.32 -44.41
N THR A 65 39.45 55.79 -44.20
CA THR A 65 40.26 55.41 -43.03
C THR A 65 40.45 56.56 -42.04
N ASN A 66 40.10 57.79 -42.43
CA ASN A 66 40.17 58.96 -41.56
C ASN A 66 38.86 59.76 -41.62
N PRO A 67 38.29 60.18 -40.47
CA PRO A 67 37.07 60.99 -40.43
C PRO A 67 37.17 62.36 -41.11
N MET A 68 38.39 62.84 -41.39
CA MET A 68 38.63 64.10 -42.09
C MET A 68 38.72 63.95 -43.60
N ASP A 69 38.78 62.72 -44.13
CA ASP A 69 38.84 62.49 -45.57
C ASP A 69 37.58 63.03 -46.25
N ALA A 70 37.73 63.70 -47.39
CA ALA A 70 36.61 64.29 -48.11
C ALA A 70 36.48 63.76 -49.54
N LEU A 71 35.30 63.20 -49.87
CA LEU A 71 34.95 62.77 -51.21
C LEU A 71 34.60 63.97 -52.08
N SER A 72 35.55 64.37 -52.90
CA SER A 72 35.39 65.55 -53.75
C SER A 72 34.66 65.26 -55.06
N ALA A 73 34.86 64.07 -55.64
CA ALA A 73 34.20 63.67 -56.88
C ALA A 73 34.06 62.16 -57.03
N VAL A 74 33.03 61.75 -57.77
CA VAL A 74 32.80 60.41 -58.31
C VAL A 74 32.79 60.55 -59.83
N TYR A 75 33.66 59.84 -60.55
CA TYR A 75 33.92 60.14 -61.96
C TYR A 75 34.29 58.91 -62.80
N SER A 76 34.27 59.13 -64.12
CA SER A 76 34.90 58.29 -65.13
C SER A 76 35.43 59.16 -66.28
N ASP A 77 36.60 58.80 -66.81
CA ASP A 77 37.17 59.31 -68.06
C ASP A 77 37.96 58.18 -68.74
N VAL A 78 37.25 57.35 -69.48
CA VAL A 78 37.78 56.16 -70.16
C VAL A 78 38.79 56.56 -71.24
N GLU A 79 38.50 57.61 -72.01
CA GLU A 79 39.32 58.00 -73.15
C GLU A 79 40.61 58.70 -72.75
N SER A 80 40.55 59.63 -71.78
CA SER A 80 41.70 60.47 -71.43
C SER A 80 42.51 59.91 -70.25
N LEU A 81 41.85 59.27 -69.28
CA LEU A 81 42.49 58.76 -68.06
C LEU A 81 42.56 57.22 -68.01
N GLY A 82 41.89 56.51 -68.93
CA GLY A 82 41.89 55.05 -68.96
C GLY A 82 41.18 54.42 -67.76
N THR A 83 40.26 55.15 -67.12
CA THR A 83 39.47 54.61 -66.00
C THR A 83 38.41 53.62 -66.50
N PRO A 84 37.86 52.76 -65.63
CA PRO A 84 36.61 52.06 -65.90
C PRO A 84 35.44 53.03 -66.13
N SER A 85 34.39 52.57 -66.80
CA SER A 85 33.12 53.30 -66.92
C SER A 85 32.43 53.41 -65.55
N MET A 86 31.69 54.51 -65.37
CA MET A 86 30.81 54.70 -64.22
C MET A 86 29.39 54.28 -64.57
N TYR A 87 28.77 53.44 -63.75
CA TYR A 87 27.41 52.94 -63.97
C TYR A 87 26.79 52.32 -62.71
N ILE A 88 25.46 52.25 -62.71
CA ILE A 88 24.66 51.32 -61.91
C ILE A 88 24.05 50.37 -62.96
N ASP A 89 24.25 49.06 -62.82
CA ASP A 89 23.67 48.06 -63.72
C ASP A 89 22.74 47.17 -62.90
N ALA A 90 21.44 47.43 -62.99
CA ALA A 90 20.38 46.67 -62.32
C ALA A 90 19.46 46.05 -63.39
N PRO A 91 19.67 44.77 -63.77
CA PRO A 91 19.00 44.16 -64.93
C PRO A 91 17.47 44.07 -64.84
N CYS A 92 16.92 44.04 -63.62
CA CYS A 92 15.46 44.01 -63.43
C CYS A 92 14.82 45.41 -63.45
N GLY A 93 15.63 46.47 -63.57
CA GLY A 93 15.20 47.86 -63.53
C GLY A 93 15.40 48.49 -62.16
N CYS A 94 15.14 49.79 -62.08
CA CYS A 94 15.19 50.54 -60.82
C CYS A 94 13.93 51.37 -60.65
N HIS A 95 13.60 51.63 -59.40
CA HIS A 95 12.51 52.53 -59.05
C HIS A 95 12.90 53.97 -59.37
N ASN A 96 12.14 54.56 -60.31
CA ASN A 96 12.21 55.96 -60.72
C ASN A 96 10.85 56.35 -61.37
N PRO A 97 9.75 56.40 -60.61
CA PRO A 97 8.36 56.55 -61.10
C PRO A 97 8.11 57.88 -61.84
N VAL A 98 8.89 58.91 -61.56
CA VAL A 98 8.92 60.15 -62.34
C VAL A 98 10.23 60.19 -63.15
N GLU A 99 10.28 60.90 -64.29
CA GLU A 99 11.56 61.21 -64.97
C GLU A 99 12.46 62.03 -64.01
N GLY A 100 13.14 61.31 -63.11
CA GLY A 100 13.88 61.85 -61.98
C GLY A 100 15.28 62.28 -62.38
N SER A 101 15.91 63.11 -61.56
CA SER A 101 17.28 63.54 -61.79
C SER A 101 18.26 62.39 -61.57
N TYR A 102 19.26 62.24 -62.45
CA TYR A 102 20.34 61.27 -62.29
C TYR A 102 21.15 61.50 -61.00
N ILE A 103 21.13 62.74 -60.51
CA ILE A 103 21.88 63.22 -59.35
C ILE A 103 20.91 63.77 -58.31
N MET A 104 21.16 63.51 -57.02
CA MET A 104 20.42 64.13 -55.91
C MET A 104 20.31 65.65 -56.10
N ASP A 105 19.08 66.14 -56.20
CA ASP A 105 18.74 67.55 -56.43
C ASP A 105 17.72 68.07 -55.42
N ALA A 106 17.18 69.27 -55.62
CA ALA A 106 16.26 69.92 -54.67
C ALA A 106 14.87 69.28 -54.59
N SER A 107 14.54 68.31 -55.45
CA SER A 107 13.20 67.74 -55.58
C SER A 107 12.99 66.41 -54.88
N ASN A 108 14.03 65.85 -54.24
CA ASN A 108 13.95 64.64 -53.40
C ASN A 108 14.08 64.97 -51.88
N PRO A 109 13.08 65.55 -51.21
CA PRO A 109 13.14 65.89 -49.77
C PRO A 109 12.78 64.72 -48.85
N SER A 110 13.35 64.68 -47.64
CA SER A 110 13.02 63.66 -46.61
C SER A 110 11.77 63.98 -45.77
N SER A 111 11.12 65.13 -45.98
CA SER A 111 10.07 65.63 -45.08
C SER A 111 8.64 65.39 -45.59
N ILE A 112 7.91 64.58 -44.82
CA ILE A 112 6.54 64.06 -45.05
C ILE A 112 5.45 65.17 -45.07
N TRP A 113 5.79 66.42 -44.74
CA TRP A 113 4.78 67.43 -44.37
C TRP A 113 4.44 68.50 -45.41
N MET A 114 5.06 68.50 -46.60
CA MET A 114 4.73 69.49 -47.64
C MET A 114 4.95 69.01 -49.10
N GLY A 115 3.91 68.47 -49.74
CA GLY A 115 3.77 68.51 -51.21
C GLY A 115 3.61 67.15 -51.93
N PRO A 116 3.31 67.16 -53.25
CA PRO A 116 2.97 65.99 -54.06
C PRO A 116 4.19 65.15 -54.50
N PHE A 117 5.22 65.04 -53.66
CA PHE A 117 6.52 64.45 -54.01
C PHE A 117 6.86 63.20 -53.15
N LEU A 118 5.84 62.50 -52.64
CA LEU A 118 6.06 61.30 -51.81
C LEU A 118 6.73 60.16 -52.58
N ASP A 119 6.55 60.10 -53.90
CA ASP A 119 7.07 59.01 -54.75
C ASP A 119 8.61 59.03 -54.93
N TRP A 120 9.33 60.01 -54.37
CA TRP A 120 10.75 60.27 -54.69
C TRP A 120 11.72 59.78 -53.60
N GLU A 121 11.21 59.45 -52.41
CA GLU A 121 12.04 59.04 -51.27
C GLU A 121 12.93 57.83 -51.60
N TYR A 122 12.39 56.90 -52.39
CA TYR A 122 13.06 55.68 -52.82
C TYR A 122 13.58 55.74 -54.26
N ASP A 123 13.64 56.92 -54.89
CA ASP A 123 14.23 57.08 -56.22
C ASP A 123 15.67 56.59 -56.25
N THR A 124 16.07 56.06 -57.39
CA THR A 124 17.47 55.73 -57.66
C THR A 124 18.22 56.97 -58.15
N TYR A 125 19.28 57.35 -57.44
CA TYR A 125 20.08 58.54 -57.76
C TYR A 125 21.53 58.38 -57.34
N MET A 126 22.43 59.16 -57.95
CA MET A 126 23.80 59.34 -57.48
C MET A 126 23.95 60.60 -56.62
N THR A 127 24.86 60.59 -55.66
CA THR A 127 25.03 61.70 -54.71
C THR A 127 26.47 61.80 -54.20
N ILE A 128 26.75 62.85 -53.43
CA ILE A 128 27.93 62.91 -52.56
C ILE A 128 27.41 63.29 -51.18
N GLY A 129 27.16 62.28 -50.36
CA GLY A 129 26.78 62.39 -48.96
C GLY A 129 25.41 63.01 -48.67
N MET A 130 24.56 63.21 -49.68
CA MET A 130 23.20 63.69 -49.47
C MET A 130 22.21 62.54 -49.59
N PRO A 131 21.64 62.05 -48.46
CA PRO A 131 20.56 61.06 -48.46
C PRO A 131 19.20 61.66 -48.85
N SER A 132 19.07 62.99 -48.80
CA SER A 132 17.90 63.75 -49.23
C SER A 132 18.31 65.19 -49.51
N SER A 133 17.45 65.92 -50.21
CA SER A 133 17.68 67.30 -50.62
C SER A 133 17.70 68.32 -49.48
N ASP A 134 17.05 67.99 -48.37
CA ASP A 134 16.99 68.78 -47.13
C ASP A 134 18.02 68.35 -46.08
N ALA A 135 18.85 67.34 -46.37
CA ALA A 135 19.96 66.94 -45.52
C ALA A 135 21.02 68.06 -45.42
N PRO A 136 21.72 68.22 -44.25
CA PRO A 136 22.76 69.22 -44.09
C PRO A 136 23.91 69.03 -45.09
N GLY A 137 24.18 70.06 -45.90
CA GLY A 137 25.23 69.99 -46.92
C GLY A 137 24.99 70.92 -48.10
N SER A 138 25.64 70.59 -49.22
CA SER A 138 25.42 71.24 -50.51
C SER A 138 25.13 70.19 -51.57
N LEU A 139 24.11 70.44 -52.40
CA LEU A 139 23.77 69.58 -53.53
C LEU A 139 24.98 69.39 -54.46
N PRO A 140 25.29 68.14 -54.84
CA PRO A 140 26.41 67.88 -55.74
C PRO A 140 26.12 68.39 -57.15
N GLN A 141 27.16 68.54 -57.96
CA GLN A 141 27.09 69.08 -59.32
C GLN A 141 27.60 68.03 -60.31
N GLY A 142 26.97 67.96 -61.48
CA GLY A 142 27.34 67.02 -62.54
C GLY A 142 27.90 67.71 -63.78
N VAL A 143 28.92 67.11 -64.40
CA VAL A 143 29.37 67.43 -65.76
C VAL A 143 29.54 66.14 -66.53
N GLY A 144 29.00 66.06 -67.75
CA GLY A 144 29.04 64.81 -68.54
C GLY A 144 28.16 63.69 -67.99
N ILE A 145 27.25 64.02 -67.06
CA ILE A 145 26.23 63.11 -66.52
C ILE A 145 24.91 63.38 -67.25
N PRO A 146 24.13 62.36 -67.61
CA PRO A 146 22.78 62.55 -68.15
C PRO A 146 21.91 63.39 -67.20
N ALA A 147 21.05 64.24 -67.77
CA ALA A 147 20.14 65.07 -66.97
C ALA A 147 18.88 64.31 -66.53
N ASP A 148 18.47 63.31 -67.32
CA ASP A 148 17.36 62.41 -67.05
C ASP A 148 17.90 61.10 -66.48
N GLY A 149 17.40 60.71 -65.31
CA GLY A 149 17.74 59.50 -64.58
C GLY A 149 16.88 58.30 -64.93
N SER A 150 15.93 58.40 -65.88
CA SER A 150 15.05 57.29 -66.27
C SER A 150 15.79 56.00 -66.66
N ASN A 151 17.02 56.12 -67.16
CA ASN A 151 17.87 54.98 -67.56
C ASN A 151 19.09 54.77 -66.64
N ILE A 152 19.12 55.37 -65.44
CA ILE A 152 20.27 55.36 -64.51
C ILE A 152 20.82 53.96 -64.22
N CYS A 153 19.98 52.93 -64.24
CA CYS A 153 20.34 51.53 -63.96
C CYS A 153 20.76 50.70 -65.17
N SER A 154 20.91 51.35 -66.34
CA SER A 154 21.42 50.72 -67.57
C SER A 154 22.41 51.60 -68.33
N ASP A 155 22.52 52.88 -67.95
CA ASP A 155 23.40 53.85 -68.57
C ASP A 155 24.88 53.60 -68.20
N ILE A 156 25.75 53.73 -69.20
CA ILE A 156 27.20 53.59 -69.05
C ILE A 156 27.87 54.94 -69.32
N ILE A 157 28.39 55.56 -68.26
CA ILE A 157 29.07 56.85 -68.34
C ILE A 157 30.58 56.62 -68.55
N THR A 158 31.06 56.94 -69.75
CA THR A 158 32.48 56.80 -70.13
C THR A 158 33.29 58.08 -69.93
N ASN A 159 32.63 59.23 -69.81
CA ASN A 159 33.25 60.53 -69.54
C ASN A 159 32.26 61.45 -68.80
N GLY A 160 32.39 61.51 -67.49
CA GLY A 160 31.52 62.31 -66.62
C GLY A 160 32.03 62.36 -65.19
N SER A 161 31.60 63.37 -64.45
CA SER A 161 31.97 63.58 -63.06
C SER A 161 30.84 64.22 -62.27
N LEU A 162 30.55 63.61 -61.12
CA LEU A 162 29.77 64.15 -60.03
C LEU A 162 30.73 64.73 -59.00
N PHE A 163 30.57 65.98 -58.57
CA PHE A 163 31.51 66.62 -57.64
C PHE A 163 30.84 67.59 -56.67
N SER A 164 31.53 67.84 -55.55
CA SER A 164 31.14 68.83 -54.54
C SER A 164 32.17 69.96 -54.47
N VAL A 165 31.69 71.22 -54.46
CA VAL A 165 32.55 72.41 -54.40
C VAL A 165 32.79 72.83 -52.95
N GLY A 166 34.06 73.06 -52.58
CA GLY A 166 34.41 73.67 -51.30
C GLY A 166 34.32 72.76 -50.06
N MET A 167 34.27 71.44 -50.26
CA MET A 167 34.18 70.42 -49.19
C MET A 167 33.00 70.66 -48.23
N PRO A 168 31.76 70.61 -48.73
CA PRO A 168 30.60 70.75 -47.88
C PRO A 168 30.51 69.56 -46.90
N GLN A 169 29.76 69.74 -45.82
CA GLN A 169 29.71 68.77 -44.71
C GLN A 169 29.39 67.33 -45.17
N ASN A 170 28.47 67.19 -46.12
CA ASN A 170 28.06 65.91 -46.71
C ASN A 170 29.22 65.18 -47.41
N SER A 171 30.22 65.89 -47.93
CA SER A 171 31.36 65.24 -48.60
C SER A 171 32.41 64.66 -47.66
N VAL A 172 32.33 64.93 -46.35
CA VAL A 172 33.36 64.53 -45.38
C VAL A 172 32.97 63.22 -44.71
N ALA A 173 33.91 62.29 -44.62
CA ALA A 173 33.69 60.92 -44.15
C ALA A 173 33.15 60.79 -42.72
N GLY A 174 33.37 61.80 -41.87
CA GLY A 174 32.74 61.85 -40.56
C GLY A 174 33.15 60.71 -39.62
N ALA A 175 32.45 60.57 -38.50
CA ALA A 175 32.79 59.57 -37.48
C ALA A 175 32.53 58.12 -37.92
N ASP A 176 31.61 57.95 -38.87
CA ASP A 176 31.21 56.69 -39.50
C ASP A 176 32.12 56.27 -40.66
N LEU A 177 33.07 57.14 -41.05
CA LEU A 177 34.07 56.90 -42.10
C LEU A 177 33.46 56.62 -43.48
N LYS A 178 32.26 57.16 -43.73
CA LYS A 178 31.46 56.86 -44.92
C LYS A 178 30.94 58.13 -45.57
N VAL A 179 30.82 58.09 -46.90
CA VAL A 179 30.10 59.10 -47.68
C VAL A 179 29.17 58.39 -48.65
N LEU A 180 27.87 58.71 -48.61
CA LEU A 180 26.88 58.15 -49.53
C LEU A 180 27.23 58.56 -50.98
N VAL A 181 27.20 57.62 -51.92
CA VAL A 181 27.50 57.89 -53.34
C VAL A 181 26.35 57.57 -54.28
N ALA A 182 25.41 56.71 -53.85
CA ALA A 182 24.18 56.45 -54.56
C ALA A 182 23.14 55.83 -53.62
N GLN A 183 21.86 56.00 -53.97
CA GLN A 183 20.77 55.14 -53.54
C GLN A 183 20.30 54.36 -54.76
N VAL A 184 20.13 53.05 -54.62
CA VAL A 184 19.68 52.16 -55.70
C VAL A 184 18.51 51.34 -55.18
N THR A 185 17.35 51.53 -55.78
CA THR A 185 16.13 50.79 -55.42
C THR A 185 15.77 49.87 -56.57
N THR A 186 15.90 48.57 -56.36
CA THR A 186 15.80 47.55 -57.41
C THR A 186 15.20 46.24 -56.86
N CYS A 187 14.61 45.44 -57.75
CA CYS A 187 14.01 44.14 -57.49
C CYS A 187 15.00 42.95 -57.49
N GLY A 188 16.30 43.19 -57.65
CA GLY A 188 17.25 42.12 -57.90
C GLY A 188 18.71 42.54 -57.82
N HIS A 189 19.59 41.59 -58.12
CA HIS A 189 21.03 41.81 -58.14
C HIS A 189 21.39 43.01 -59.00
N PHE A 190 22.36 43.80 -58.55
CA PHE A 190 22.89 44.91 -59.32
C PHE A 190 24.38 45.08 -59.09
N SER A 191 25.03 45.79 -60.00
CA SER A 191 26.44 46.12 -59.90
C SER A 191 26.67 47.62 -59.98
N PHE A 192 27.70 48.10 -59.28
CA PHE A 192 28.08 49.51 -59.23
C PHE A 192 29.56 49.68 -59.54
N SER A 193 29.89 50.64 -60.41
CA SER A 193 31.28 50.98 -60.75
C SER A 193 31.43 52.49 -60.81
N ALA A 194 32.49 53.01 -60.21
CA ALA A 194 32.92 54.39 -60.35
C ALA A 194 34.37 54.56 -59.88
N CYS A 195 35.03 55.65 -60.30
CA CYS A 195 36.26 56.13 -59.66
C CYS A 195 35.95 57.29 -58.71
N VAL A 196 36.82 57.51 -57.73
CA VAL A 196 36.66 58.60 -56.77
C VAL A 196 37.90 59.49 -56.70
N GLN A 197 37.67 60.77 -56.46
CA GLN A 197 38.67 61.75 -56.09
C GLN A 197 38.49 62.13 -54.61
N VAL A 198 39.52 61.94 -53.81
CA VAL A 198 39.49 62.14 -52.36
C VAL A 198 40.53 63.18 -51.96
N PHE A 199 40.13 64.13 -51.11
CA PHE A 199 41.05 65.03 -50.41
C PHE A 199 41.46 64.37 -49.09
N ILE A 200 42.75 64.04 -49.03
CA ILE A 200 43.35 63.31 -47.92
C ILE A 200 43.37 64.21 -46.69
N ASP A 201 42.81 63.74 -45.57
CA ASP A 201 42.66 64.52 -44.33
C ASP A 201 41.95 65.88 -44.53
N GLY A 202 41.16 66.02 -45.62
CA GLY A 202 40.46 67.26 -45.97
C GLY A 202 41.38 68.34 -46.57
N ASP A 203 42.58 67.99 -47.02
CA ASP A 203 43.52 68.90 -47.68
C ASP A 203 43.37 68.84 -49.21
N GLN A 204 42.94 69.95 -49.82
CA GLN A 204 42.74 70.05 -51.28
C GLN A 204 44.05 69.96 -52.09
N GLU A 205 45.22 70.10 -51.45
CA GLU A 205 46.51 69.89 -52.10
C GLU A 205 46.95 68.41 -52.08
N GLN A 206 46.33 67.58 -51.24
CA GLN A 206 46.62 66.14 -51.13
C GLN A 206 45.48 65.33 -51.75
N ILE A 207 45.60 65.01 -53.04
CA ILE A 207 44.53 64.34 -53.80
C ILE A 207 44.87 62.87 -54.05
N GLN A 208 43.94 61.98 -53.73
CA GLN A 208 43.95 60.57 -54.13
C GLN A 208 42.92 60.33 -55.25
N TYR A 209 43.38 59.69 -56.34
CA TYR A 209 42.53 59.15 -57.40
C TYR A 209 42.53 57.63 -57.32
N THR A 210 41.35 57.00 -57.29
CA THR A 210 41.27 55.55 -57.17
C THR A 210 40.00 54.98 -57.78
N CYS A 211 40.09 53.78 -58.33
CA CYS A 211 38.99 53.03 -58.91
C CYS A 211 38.98 51.64 -58.26
N PRO A 212 38.07 51.33 -57.33
CA PRO A 212 38.08 50.07 -56.57
C PRO A 212 37.67 48.84 -57.39
N GLY A 213 37.13 49.02 -58.59
CA GLY A 213 36.52 47.97 -59.38
C GLY A 213 35.00 47.93 -59.21
N VAL A 214 34.39 46.84 -59.64
CA VAL A 214 32.93 46.64 -59.60
C VAL A 214 32.52 46.14 -58.21
N LEU A 215 31.51 46.77 -57.62
CA LEU A 215 30.79 46.28 -56.45
C LEU A 215 29.58 45.47 -56.94
N GLU A 216 29.56 44.17 -56.64
CA GLU A 216 28.41 43.30 -56.88
C GLU A 216 27.54 43.26 -55.62
N VAL A 217 26.23 43.53 -55.76
CA VAL A 217 25.27 43.55 -54.66
C VAL A 217 24.24 42.44 -54.85
N MET A 218 24.20 41.53 -53.86
CA MET A 218 23.22 40.46 -53.83
C MET A 218 21.91 40.97 -53.21
N HIS A 219 20.79 40.72 -53.88
CA HIS A 219 19.46 41.05 -53.40
C HIS A 219 18.94 39.88 -52.57
N VAL A 220 18.14 40.19 -51.55
CA VAL A 220 17.59 39.21 -50.60
C VAL A 220 16.49 38.35 -51.23
N TYR A 221 15.83 38.85 -52.27
CA TYR A 221 14.86 38.11 -53.07
C TYR A 221 15.39 37.84 -54.49
N GLU A 222 15.00 36.72 -55.09
CA GLU A 222 15.19 36.42 -56.51
C GLU A 222 13.85 35.91 -57.05
N ASP A 223 13.27 36.61 -58.04
CA ASP A 223 11.95 36.31 -58.61
C ASP A 223 10.82 36.14 -57.56
N GLY A 224 10.87 36.93 -56.47
CA GLY A 224 9.89 36.89 -55.37
C GLY A 224 10.07 35.75 -54.38
N VAL A 225 11.18 35.01 -54.47
CA VAL A 225 11.56 33.96 -53.51
C VAL A 225 12.76 34.45 -52.70
N CYS A 226 12.69 34.29 -51.38
CA CYS A 226 13.84 34.61 -50.54
C CYS A 226 15.03 33.70 -50.86
N VAL A 227 16.23 34.27 -50.91
CA VAL A 227 17.48 33.54 -51.20
C VAL A 227 18.02 32.78 -49.96
N ASN A 228 17.75 33.29 -48.75
CA ASN A 228 18.08 32.68 -47.46
C ASN A 228 16.80 32.49 -46.63
N ASP A 229 16.17 31.34 -46.77
CA ASP A 229 14.97 30.95 -46.04
C ASP A 229 15.17 29.50 -45.53
N ALA A 230 15.52 29.40 -44.26
CA ALA A 230 15.92 28.14 -43.63
C ALA A 230 14.73 27.22 -43.34
N ASP A 231 13.56 27.77 -43.05
CA ASP A 231 12.37 27.03 -42.63
C ASP A 231 11.31 26.88 -43.75
N GLY A 232 11.45 27.67 -44.82
CA GLY A 232 10.66 27.61 -46.04
C GLY A 232 9.32 28.34 -45.96
N ASP A 233 9.14 29.26 -45.01
CA ASP A 233 7.88 29.99 -44.82
C ASP A 233 7.70 31.20 -45.78
N GLY A 234 8.75 31.53 -46.54
CA GLY A 234 8.79 32.62 -47.51
C GLY A 234 9.28 33.97 -46.97
N ILE A 235 9.66 34.04 -45.70
CA ILE A 235 10.31 35.18 -45.06
C ILE A 235 11.81 34.88 -44.99
N CYS A 236 12.64 35.88 -45.27
CA CYS A 236 14.09 35.66 -45.18
C CYS A 236 14.56 35.57 -43.74
N ASP A 237 15.55 34.71 -43.47
CA ASP A 237 16.18 34.51 -42.15
C ASP A 237 16.56 35.85 -41.48
N GLU A 238 17.03 36.84 -42.25
CA GLU A 238 17.42 38.14 -41.72
C GLU A 238 16.23 39.03 -41.29
N PHE A 239 15.01 38.66 -41.68
CA PHE A 239 13.75 39.36 -41.38
C PHE A 239 12.83 38.57 -40.44
N GLU A 240 13.24 37.38 -40.00
CA GLU A 240 12.43 36.58 -39.10
C GLU A 240 12.29 37.22 -37.71
N VAL A 241 11.07 37.18 -37.19
CA VAL A 241 10.76 37.53 -35.80
C VAL A 241 10.64 36.23 -35.01
N ILE A 242 11.62 36.01 -34.13
CA ILE A 242 11.65 34.83 -33.27
C ILE A 242 10.58 34.96 -32.19
N GLY A 243 9.65 34.00 -32.14
CA GLY A 243 8.61 33.94 -31.12
C GLY A 243 7.86 32.60 -31.14
N CYS A 244 6.62 32.59 -30.64
CA CYS A 244 5.73 31.44 -30.76
C CYS A 244 4.53 31.83 -31.62
N MET A 245 4.29 31.06 -32.69
CA MET A 245 3.23 31.31 -33.65
C MET A 245 1.93 30.55 -33.32
N GLU A 246 1.93 29.72 -32.29
CA GLU A 246 0.75 28.93 -31.89
C GLU A 246 -0.14 29.76 -30.95
N GLU A 247 -1.35 30.11 -31.41
CA GLU A 247 -2.33 30.94 -30.65
C GLU A 247 -2.68 30.36 -29.27
N ASP A 248 -2.56 29.04 -29.11
CA ASP A 248 -2.83 28.33 -27.85
C ASP A 248 -1.64 28.37 -26.88
N ALA A 249 -0.50 28.97 -27.24
CA ALA A 249 0.64 29.09 -26.35
C ALA A 249 0.54 30.30 -25.42
N CYS A 250 1.07 30.16 -24.21
CA CYS A 250 1.12 31.19 -23.18
C CYS A 250 2.00 32.40 -23.57
N ASN A 251 2.98 32.17 -24.45
CA ASN A 251 3.87 33.18 -25.01
C ASN A 251 3.61 33.42 -26.50
N TYR A 252 2.37 33.18 -26.98
CA TYR A 252 1.98 33.49 -28.34
C TYR A 252 2.33 34.94 -28.71
N ASP A 253 3.02 35.10 -29.83
CA ASP A 253 3.39 36.38 -30.40
C ASP A 253 2.86 36.47 -31.82
N LEU A 254 1.97 37.44 -32.06
CA LEU A 254 1.30 37.63 -33.35
C LEU A 254 2.25 38.15 -34.43
N GLU A 255 3.40 38.71 -34.04
CA GLU A 255 4.43 39.17 -34.97
C GLU A 255 5.48 38.10 -35.26
N ALA A 256 5.43 36.94 -34.59
CA ALA A 256 6.39 35.87 -34.81
C ALA A 256 6.25 35.27 -36.21
N THR A 257 7.38 35.08 -36.86
CA THR A 257 7.49 34.39 -38.15
C THR A 257 8.34 33.12 -38.03
N ASP A 258 9.10 32.97 -36.94
CA ASP A 258 9.91 31.78 -36.66
C ASP A 258 9.64 31.25 -35.23
N ASN A 259 9.40 29.95 -35.11
CA ASN A 259 9.14 29.23 -33.86
C ASN A 259 10.41 28.83 -33.08
N THR A 260 11.61 29.20 -33.53
CA THR A 260 12.87 28.81 -32.88
C THR A 260 12.99 29.32 -31.42
N GLY A 261 12.15 30.29 -31.01
CA GLY A 261 12.01 30.76 -29.63
C GLY A 261 11.28 29.80 -28.68
N GLY A 262 10.55 28.82 -29.23
CA GLY A 262 9.78 27.83 -28.49
C GLY A 262 8.44 28.34 -27.95
N CYS A 263 7.43 27.48 -28.02
CA CYS A 263 6.11 27.73 -27.46
C CYS A 263 6.01 27.23 -26.02
N ASP A 264 5.62 28.12 -25.12
CA ASP A 264 5.38 27.85 -23.71
C ASP A 264 3.92 27.49 -23.50
N TYR A 265 3.67 26.32 -22.90
CA TYR A 265 2.34 25.83 -22.53
C TYR A 265 2.18 25.67 -21.01
N SER A 266 3.10 26.22 -20.23
CA SER A 266 3.13 26.04 -18.77
C SER A 266 1.98 26.69 -18.01
N CYS A 267 1.28 27.64 -18.64
CA CYS A 267 0.07 28.25 -18.07
C CYS A 267 -1.16 27.33 -18.12
N TYR A 268 -1.07 26.17 -18.78
CA TYR A 268 -2.07 25.11 -18.73
C TYR A 268 -1.84 24.18 -17.53
N GLY A 269 -2.93 23.81 -16.88
CA GLY A 269 -2.94 22.82 -15.82
C GLY A 269 -4.26 22.88 -15.07
N CYS A 270 -4.45 22.03 -14.07
CA CYS A 270 -5.67 22.09 -13.28
C CYS A 270 -5.74 23.37 -12.44
N THR A 271 -6.77 24.18 -12.68
CA THR A 271 -7.01 25.45 -11.97
C THR A 271 -7.98 25.34 -10.79
N ASP A 272 -8.58 24.17 -10.57
CA ASP A 272 -9.50 23.93 -9.46
C ASP A 272 -8.73 23.65 -8.15
N GLU A 273 -8.86 24.57 -7.19
CA GLU A 273 -8.24 24.50 -5.86
C GLU A 273 -8.68 23.28 -5.03
N PHE A 274 -9.78 22.62 -5.40
CA PHE A 274 -10.30 21.42 -4.75
C PHE A 274 -9.85 20.12 -5.42
N SER A 275 -9.06 20.20 -6.50
CA SER A 275 -8.50 19.03 -7.17
C SER A 275 -7.22 18.52 -6.52
N CYS A 276 -6.89 17.25 -6.74
CA CYS A 276 -5.70 16.60 -6.21
C CYS A 276 -4.41 16.98 -6.95
N ASN A 277 -4.53 17.41 -8.21
CA ASN A 277 -3.42 17.85 -9.06
C ASN A 277 -3.50 19.36 -9.37
N TYR A 278 -4.09 20.14 -8.46
CA TYR A 278 -4.14 21.60 -8.55
C TYR A 278 -2.74 22.16 -8.80
N ASN A 279 -2.62 23.00 -9.81
CA ASN A 279 -1.40 23.72 -10.15
C ASN A 279 -1.63 25.22 -9.94
N ASP A 280 -0.97 25.81 -8.95
CA ASP A 280 -1.10 27.22 -8.59
C ASP A 280 -0.46 28.18 -9.61
N GLU A 281 0.41 27.67 -10.47
CA GLU A 281 0.99 28.41 -11.59
C GLU A 281 0.13 28.35 -12.86
N ALA A 282 -0.88 27.45 -12.92
CA ALA A 282 -1.77 27.36 -14.06
C ALA A 282 -2.79 28.51 -14.06
N THR A 283 -2.94 29.19 -15.20
CA THR A 283 -3.96 30.23 -15.41
C THR A 283 -5.10 29.77 -16.31
N LEU A 284 -4.90 28.69 -17.06
CA LEU A 284 -5.87 28.10 -17.98
C LEU A 284 -6.08 26.62 -17.62
N ASP A 285 -7.34 26.20 -17.52
CA ASP A 285 -7.69 24.81 -17.25
C ASP A 285 -7.48 23.95 -18.51
N ASP A 286 -6.71 22.88 -18.38
CA ASP A 286 -6.49 21.88 -19.43
C ASP A 286 -7.43 20.67 -19.32
N GLY A 287 -8.33 20.68 -18.33
CA GLY A 287 -9.27 19.60 -18.07
C GLY A 287 -8.63 18.36 -17.46
N THR A 288 -7.38 18.46 -16.97
CA THR A 288 -6.69 17.34 -16.31
C THR A 288 -7.01 17.24 -14.81
N CYS A 289 -7.84 18.13 -14.27
CA CYS A 289 -8.26 18.09 -12.86
C CYS A 289 -8.77 16.71 -12.44
N GLU A 290 -8.13 16.12 -11.43
CA GLU A 290 -8.49 14.81 -10.88
C GLU A 290 -8.76 14.90 -9.38
N TYR A 291 -9.69 14.08 -8.88
CA TYR A 291 -10.27 14.22 -7.55
C TYR A 291 -10.18 12.92 -6.74
N THR A 292 -9.29 12.00 -7.12
CA THR A 292 -9.31 10.62 -6.61
C THR A 292 -8.03 10.21 -5.89
N SER A 293 -6.88 10.75 -6.29
CA SER A 293 -5.56 10.38 -5.74
C SER A 293 -5.31 10.93 -4.34
N CYS A 294 -5.94 12.06 -3.99
CA CYS A 294 -5.93 12.68 -2.66
C CYS A 294 -7.23 12.45 -1.88
N ALA A 295 -8.13 11.66 -2.45
CA ALA A 295 -9.39 11.29 -1.84
C ALA A 295 -9.21 10.09 -0.90
N GLY A 296 -9.91 10.11 0.22
CA GLY A 296 -9.91 9.04 1.18
C GLY A 296 -10.57 9.47 2.49
N CYS A 297 -10.50 8.61 3.50
CA CYS A 297 -11.00 8.96 4.81
C CYS A 297 -10.09 9.99 5.51
N THR A 298 -10.65 11.15 5.83
CA THR A 298 -9.99 12.27 6.52
C THR A 298 -10.30 12.33 8.01
N ASP A 299 -11.22 11.49 8.51
CA ASP A 299 -11.57 11.40 9.92
C ASP A 299 -10.46 10.67 10.70
N PRO A 300 -9.75 11.33 11.64
CA PRO A 300 -8.67 10.73 12.41
C PRO A 300 -9.12 9.62 13.39
N VAL A 301 -10.43 9.45 13.60
CA VAL A 301 -10.99 8.39 14.45
C VAL A 301 -11.33 7.13 13.65
N ALA A 302 -11.40 7.20 12.32
CA ALA A 302 -11.75 6.05 11.48
C ALA A 302 -10.60 5.03 11.37
N CYS A 303 -10.96 3.76 11.18
CA CYS A 303 -10.02 2.65 11.07
C CYS A 303 -9.15 2.70 9.82
N ASN A 304 -9.69 3.27 8.74
CA ASN A 304 -9.00 3.47 7.47
C ASN A 304 -8.58 4.94 7.26
N PHE A 305 -8.36 5.70 8.35
CA PHE A 305 -7.86 7.07 8.27
C PHE A 305 -6.62 7.15 7.39
N ASN A 306 -6.69 8.01 6.39
CA ASN A 306 -5.61 8.27 5.46
C ASN A 306 -5.04 9.66 5.72
N VAL A 307 -3.88 9.72 6.37
CA VAL A 307 -3.18 10.99 6.68
C VAL A 307 -2.77 11.78 5.43
N THR A 308 -2.68 11.13 4.26
CA THR A 308 -2.38 11.81 3.00
C THR A 308 -3.64 12.20 2.22
N ALA A 309 -4.83 11.83 2.69
CA ALA A 309 -6.08 12.29 2.11
C ALA A 309 -6.46 13.66 2.70
N TRP A 310 -6.84 14.59 1.82
CA TRP A 310 -7.31 15.93 2.19
C TRP A 310 -8.73 16.18 1.68
N LEU A 311 -9.22 15.30 0.81
CA LEU A 311 -10.59 15.28 0.31
C LEU A 311 -11.33 14.06 0.87
N GLU A 312 -12.40 14.30 1.62
CA GLU A 312 -13.26 13.25 2.19
C GLU A 312 -14.12 12.60 1.10
N ASP A 313 -13.98 11.28 0.93
CA ASP A 313 -14.72 10.51 -0.07
C ASP A 313 -15.86 9.66 0.50
N GLY A 314 -16.08 9.71 1.82
CA GLY A 314 -17.10 8.93 2.51
C GLY A 314 -16.76 7.46 2.65
N THR A 315 -15.50 7.07 2.44
CA THR A 315 -15.03 5.68 2.66
C THR A 315 -14.66 5.39 4.11
N CYS A 316 -14.72 6.37 5.02
CA CYS A 316 -14.43 6.15 6.44
C CYS A 316 -15.22 4.97 7.03
N GLU A 317 -14.50 4.03 7.64
CA GLU A 317 -15.08 2.89 8.34
C GLU A 317 -14.59 2.83 9.80
N TYR A 318 -15.45 2.30 10.67
CA TYR A 318 -15.26 2.38 12.13
C TYR A 318 -15.35 1.00 12.78
N THR A 319 -15.27 -0.08 12.00
CA THR A 319 -15.58 -1.43 12.46
C THR A 319 -14.39 -2.37 12.48
N SER A 320 -13.44 -2.24 11.55
CA SER A 320 -12.30 -3.17 11.49
C SER A 320 -11.29 -3.02 12.63
N CYS A 321 -11.22 -1.85 13.26
CA CYS A 321 -10.38 -1.52 14.41
C CYS A 321 -11.19 -1.35 15.70
N ALA A 322 -12.46 -1.79 15.67
CA ALA A 322 -13.34 -1.79 16.82
C ALA A 322 -13.22 -3.11 17.58
N GLY A 323 -12.97 -3.01 18.87
CA GLY A 323 -12.82 -4.16 19.77
C GLY A 323 -12.48 -3.68 21.18
N CYS A 324 -12.00 -4.59 22.02
CA CYS A 324 -11.65 -4.21 23.38
C CYS A 324 -10.28 -3.51 23.45
N ILE A 325 -10.29 -2.23 23.84
CA ILE A 325 -9.08 -1.40 23.98
C ILE A 325 -8.57 -1.26 25.42
N ILE A 326 -9.25 -1.88 26.40
CA ILE A 326 -8.90 -1.78 27.82
C ILE A 326 -7.81 -2.81 28.14
N PRO A 327 -6.57 -2.41 28.50
CA PRO A 327 -5.46 -3.33 28.74
C PRO A 327 -5.71 -4.35 29.86
N GLU A 328 -6.58 -4.02 30.80
CA GLU A 328 -6.98 -4.90 31.91
C GLU A 328 -8.06 -5.93 31.56
N ALA A 329 -8.60 -5.91 30.33
CA ALA A 329 -9.62 -6.86 29.88
C ALA A 329 -9.03 -8.16 29.36
N CYS A 330 -9.76 -9.25 29.57
CA CYS A 330 -9.39 -10.60 29.18
C CYS A 330 -9.39 -10.86 27.68
N ASN A 331 -10.15 -10.07 26.92
CA ASN A 331 -10.19 -10.07 25.47
C ASN A 331 -9.56 -8.79 24.86
N TYR A 332 -8.65 -8.13 25.59
CA TYR A 332 -7.91 -6.98 25.10
C TYR A 332 -7.20 -7.28 23.77
N GLN A 333 -7.30 -6.34 22.83
CA GLN A 333 -6.63 -6.40 21.54
C GLN A 333 -5.79 -5.15 21.33
N GLU A 334 -4.46 -5.33 21.29
CA GLU A 334 -3.49 -4.23 21.16
C GLU A 334 -3.66 -3.43 19.86
N GLU A 335 -4.20 -4.06 18.81
CA GLU A 335 -4.38 -3.43 17.49
C GLU A 335 -5.66 -2.60 17.37
N MET A 336 -6.56 -2.67 18.35
CA MET A 336 -7.84 -1.95 18.31
C MET A 336 -7.68 -0.52 18.83
N THR A 337 -8.37 0.41 18.17
CA THR A 337 -8.32 1.85 18.50
C THR A 337 -9.68 2.41 18.88
N ILE A 338 -10.76 1.66 18.64
CA ILE A 338 -12.13 2.03 18.97
C ILE A 338 -12.70 0.98 19.95
N ASP A 339 -13.22 1.43 21.09
CA ASP A 339 -13.94 0.57 22.04
C ASP A 339 -15.34 0.24 21.49
N ASP A 340 -15.61 -1.04 21.23
CA ASP A 340 -16.93 -1.51 20.81
C ASP A 340 -17.81 -1.98 21.98
N GLY A 341 -17.30 -1.88 23.21
CA GLY A 341 -17.99 -2.34 24.42
C GLY A 341 -17.98 -3.86 24.58
N SER A 342 -17.17 -4.60 23.82
CA SER A 342 -17.01 -6.06 23.96
C SER A 342 -16.05 -6.46 25.08
N CYS A 343 -15.40 -5.52 25.77
CA CYS A 343 -14.46 -5.82 26.84
C CYS A 343 -15.05 -6.72 27.94
N ILE A 344 -14.34 -7.79 28.25
CA ILE A 344 -14.62 -8.73 29.33
C ILE A 344 -13.61 -8.47 30.45
N LEU A 345 -14.08 -7.98 31.60
CA LEU A 345 -13.25 -7.62 32.74
C LEU A 345 -13.37 -8.65 33.88
N PRO A 346 -12.35 -8.79 34.74
CA PRO A 346 -12.49 -9.52 35.98
C PRO A 346 -13.69 -9.02 36.80
N GLY A 347 -14.55 -9.95 37.22
CA GLY A 347 -15.82 -9.70 37.91
C GLY A 347 -17.06 -9.66 37.01
N ASP A 348 -16.90 -9.68 35.68
CA ASP A 348 -18.03 -9.81 34.76
C ASP A 348 -18.67 -11.20 34.87
N PRO A 349 -20.01 -11.31 34.74
CA PRO A 349 -20.68 -12.59 34.78
C PRO A 349 -20.30 -13.43 33.55
N CYS A 350 -20.11 -14.72 33.76
CA CYS A 350 -19.82 -15.68 32.70
C CYS A 350 -20.58 -16.99 32.95
N ASP A 351 -20.34 -17.99 32.10
CA ASP A 351 -20.86 -19.35 32.25
C ASP A 351 -19.74 -20.29 31.78
N ASP A 352 -19.15 -21.05 32.70
CA ASP A 352 -18.07 -21.99 32.41
C ASP A 352 -18.60 -23.33 31.87
N GLY A 353 -19.93 -23.50 31.84
CA GLY A 353 -20.62 -24.70 31.38
C GLY A 353 -20.58 -25.86 32.37
N GLU A 354 -20.02 -25.67 33.57
CA GLU A 354 -19.98 -26.70 34.59
C GLU A 354 -21.31 -26.74 35.39
N GLU A 355 -21.97 -27.89 35.40
CA GLU A 355 -23.34 -28.02 35.96
C GLU A 355 -23.41 -27.78 37.48
N TYR A 356 -22.28 -27.81 38.19
CA TYR A 356 -22.18 -27.73 39.65
C TYR A 356 -21.51 -26.47 40.19
N THR A 357 -21.28 -25.47 39.33
CA THR A 357 -20.81 -24.14 39.71
C THR A 357 -21.97 -23.15 39.65
N TYR A 358 -21.91 -22.14 40.53
CA TYR A 358 -22.91 -21.09 40.59
C TYR A 358 -22.26 -19.72 40.68
N ASP A 359 -22.99 -18.72 40.17
CA ASP A 359 -22.57 -17.31 40.13
C ASP A 359 -21.19 -17.15 39.48
N ASP A 360 -21.00 -17.76 38.30
CA ASP A 360 -19.70 -17.72 37.62
C ASP A 360 -19.34 -16.29 37.21
N PHE A 361 -18.07 -15.97 37.40
CA PHE A 361 -17.52 -14.70 36.99
C PHE A 361 -16.09 -14.87 36.47
N ILE A 362 -15.65 -13.90 35.70
CA ILE A 362 -14.30 -13.85 35.16
C ILE A 362 -13.33 -13.52 36.27
N GLN A 363 -12.32 -14.36 36.46
CA GLN A 363 -11.29 -14.19 37.46
C GLN A 363 -10.17 -13.27 36.99
N ASP A 364 -9.26 -12.91 37.90
CA ASP A 364 -8.06 -12.12 37.61
C ASP A 364 -7.12 -12.79 36.58
N ASP A 365 -7.21 -14.12 36.43
CA ASP A 365 -6.45 -14.89 35.43
C ASP A 365 -7.22 -15.15 34.13
N CYS A 366 -8.39 -14.50 33.97
CA CYS A 366 -9.29 -14.62 32.83
C CYS A 366 -9.95 -15.99 32.65
N SER A 367 -9.88 -16.85 33.67
CA SER A 367 -10.74 -18.03 33.72
C SER A 367 -12.16 -17.63 34.11
N CYS A 368 -13.15 -18.28 33.51
CA CYS A 368 -14.52 -18.26 34.02
C CYS A 368 -14.62 -19.37 35.06
N THR A 369 -14.93 -19.04 36.32
CA THR A 369 -15.16 -20.04 37.37
C THR A 369 -16.24 -19.55 38.31
N GLY A 370 -17.09 -20.47 38.78
CA GLY A 370 -18.08 -20.22 39.82
C GLY A 370 -17.75 -20.82 41.17
N TYR A 371 -18.64 -20.58 42.12
CA TYR A 371 -18.60 -21.21 43.43
C TYR A 371 -19.12 -22.64 43.35
N GLY A 372 -18.36 -23.59 43.90
CA GLY A 372 -18.69 -25.02 43.92
C GLY A 372 -18.25 -25.68 45.22
N CYS A 373 -18.57 -26.96 45.38
CA CYS A 373 -18.14 -27.73 46.54
C CYS A 373 -16.72 -28.28 46.34
N ASP A 374 -15.80 -28.02 47.27
CA ASP A 374 -14.42 -28.55 47.24
C ASP A 374 -14.23 -29.83 48.07
N ASP A 375 -15.32 -30.34 48.67
CA ASP A 375 -15.33 -31.55 49.47
C ASP A 375 -15.48 -32.78 48.56
N SER A 376 -14.46 -33.64 48.54
CA SER A 376 -14.45 -34.86 47.72
C SER A 376 -15.55 -35.86 48.06
N ASP A 377 -16.15 -35.74 49.24
CA ASP A 377 -17.21 -36.64 49.72
C ASP A 377 -18.62 -36.15 49.34
N ALA A 378 -18.72 -34.96 48.72
CA ALA A 378 -19.99 -34.42 48.25
C ALA A 378 -20.34 -34.88 46.82
N CYS A 379 -21.63 -35.06 46.55
CA CYS A 379 -22.15 -35.46 45.25
C CYS A 379 -22.00 -34.41 44.14
N ASN A 380 -21.83 -33.13 44.51
CA ASN A 380 -21.55 -32.04 43.59
C ASN A 380 -20.12 -31.50 43.78
N TYR A 381 -19.20 -32.37 44.19
CA TYR A 381 -17.77 -32.06 44.25
C TYR A 381 -17.25 -31.58 42.89
N ASN A 382 -16.62 -30.42 42.87
CA ASN A 382 -15.92 -29.91 41.71
C ASN A 382 -14.53 -29.37 42.13
N PRO A 383 -13.42 -30.06 41.76
CA PRO A 383 -12.07 -29.63 42.10
C PRO A 383 -11.63 -28.32 41.45
N ASN A 384 -12.32 -27.87 40.41
CA ASN A 384 -12.00 -26.67 39.65
C ASN A 384 -12.82 -25.44 40.09
N ALA A 385 -13.77 -25.62 41.01
CA ALA A 385 -14.63 -24.54 41.46
C ALA A 385 -13.99 -23.71 42.58
N ILE A 386 -14.48 -22.49 42.77
CA ILE A 386 -14.13 -21.66 43.92
C ILE A 386 -14.78 -22.29 45.17
N PRO A 387 -14.01 -22.66 46.20
CA PRO A 387 -14.55 -23.38 47.36
C PRO A 387 -15.69 -22.65 48.08
N ASN A 388 -16.85 -23.30 48.15
CA ASN A 388 -17.98 -22.88 48.97
C ASN A 388 -18.71 -24.10 49.56
N ASN A 389 -18.41 -24.42 50.82
CA ASN A 389 -18.90 -25.68 51.41
C ASN A 389 -20.36 -25.58 51.88
N SER A 390 -21.00 -24.41 51.70
CA SER A 390 -22.41 -24.21 52.02
C SER A 390 -23.35 -24.81 50.95
N ILE A 391 -22.82 -25.15 49.78
CA ILE A 391 -23.57 -25.69 48.64
C ILE A 391 -23.30 -27.19 48.40
N CYS A 392 -22.47 -27.84 49.24
CA CYS A 392 -22.20 -29.26 49.15
C CYS A 392 -23.46 -30.11 49.42
N ASN A 393 -23.75 -31.04 48.53
CA ASN A 393 -24.85 -31.99 48.63
C ASN A 393 -24.31 -33.40 48.93
N TYR A 394 -24.86 -34.06 49.95
CA TYR A 394 -24.42 -35.39 50.39
C TYR A 394 -25.58 -36.40 50.30
N ILE A 395 -25.25 -37.68 50.19
CA ILE A 395 -26.26 -38.74 50.33
C ILE A 395 -26.82 -38.72 51.76
N THR A 396 -28.15 -38.76 51.87
CA THR A 396 -28.81 -38.87 53.17
C THR A 396 -28.59 -40.27 53.74
N LEU A 397 -27.98 -40.35 54.92
CA LEU A 397 -27.70 -41.63 55.59
C LEU A 397 -28.90 -42.10 56.41
N TYR A 398 -29.14 -43.42 56.38
CA TYR A 398 -30.15 -44.11 57.19
C TYR A 398 -29.48 -45.18 58.06
N SER A 399 -30.26 -45.92 58.84
CA SER A 399 -29.78 -47.07 59.62
C SER A 399 -30.16 -48.39 58.96
N ILE A 400 -29.29 -49.39 59.05
CA ILE A 400 -29.59 -50.78 58.65
C ILE A 400 -30.65 -51.37 59.59
N ILE A 401 -31.62 -52.09 59.04
CA ILE A 401 -32.71 -52.75 59.74
C ILE A 401 -32.51 -54.26 59.63
N GLY A 402 -32.36 -54.95 60.76
CA GLY A 402 -32.21 -56.40 60.84
C GLY A 402 -32.08 -56.91 62.27
N GLU A 403 -31.88 -58.22 62.44
CA GLU A 403 -31.65 -58.83 63.76
C GLU A 403 -30.23 -58.54 64.24
N ILE A 404 -30.11 -58.10 65.50
CA ILE A 404 -28.83 -57.78 66.13
C ILE A 404 -28.24 -58.96 66.90
N ASN A 405 -29.03 -60.02 67.16
CA ASN A 405 -28.55 -61.27 67.75
C ASN A 405 -28.85 -62.50 66.86
N PRO A 406 -28.23 -62.62 65.67
CA PRO A 406 -28.48 -63.72 64.76
C PRO A 406 -27.99 -65.06 65.34
N ASN A 407 -28.68 -66.17 65.09
CA ASN A 407 -28.10 -67.49 65.43
C ASN A 407 -27.21 -67.96 64.29
N ALA A 408 -26.08 -68.58 64.63
CA ALA A 408 -25.19 -69.22 63.67
C ALA A 408 -25.98 -70.23 62.82
N ILE A 409 -25.78 -70.23 61.50
CA ILE A 409 -26.44 -71.11 60.52
C ILE A 409 -27.88 -70.67 60.14
N MET A 410 -28.39 -69.55 60.66
CA MET A 410 -29.62 -68.94 60.13
C MET A 410 -29.32 -67.93 59.03
N LEU A 411 -30.10 -68.01 57.95
CA LEU A 411 -30.16 -67.02 56.89
C LEU A 411 -31.14 -65.93 57.31
N LEU A 412 -30.67 -64.68 57.39
CA LEU A 412 -31.47 -63.55 57.87
C LEU A 412 -31.39 -62.38 56.88
N THR A 413 -32.51 -61.70 56.71
CA THR A 413 -32.63 -60.55 55.82
C THR A 413 -32.29 -59.26 56.57
N TYR A 414 -31.39 -58.46 55.99
CA TYR A 414 -31.09 -57.10 56.41
C TYR A 414 -31.53 -56.14 55.31
N SER A 415 -32.07 -54.99 55.70
CA SER A 415 -32.56 -53.99 54.76
C SER A 415 -32.05 -52.61 55.11
N TYR A 416 -31.88 -51.78 54.09
CA TYR A 416 -31.58 -50.37 54.19
C TYR A 416 -32.66 -49.61 53.40
N PRO A 417 -33.12 -48.43 53.85
CA PRO A 417 -34.14 -47.68 53.12
C PRO A 417 -33.78 -47.48 51.65
N ASN A 418 -34.68 -47.91 50.75
CA ASN A 418 -34.42 -47.85 49.32
C ASN A 418 -34.60 -46.44 48.76
N THR A 419 -33.50 -45.82 48.34
CA THR A 419 -33.48 -44.68 47.44
C THR A 419 -33.60 -45.16 45.99
N PRO A 420 -34.63 -44.74 45.23
CA PRO A 420 -34.83 -45.19 43.86
C PRO A 420 -33.63 -44.90 42.94
N GLY A 421 -33.13 -45.93 42.27
CA GLY A 421 -32.01 -45.81 41.33
C GLY A 421 -30.62 -45.91 41.98
N SER A 422 -30.54 -46.01 43.31
CA SER A 422 -29.28 -46.31 44.01
C SER A 422 -28.93 -47.80 43.96
N THR A 423 -27.64 -48.09 44.01
CA THR A 423 -27.05 -49.42 44.22
C THR A 423 -26.39 -49.45 45.59
N TYR A 424 -26.36 -50.62 46.23
CA TYR A 424 -25.86 -50.77 47.59
C TYR A 424 -24.77 -51.83 47.62
N GLU A 425 -23.63 -51.49 48.20
CA GLU A 425 -22.53 -52.43 48.42
C GLU A 425 -22.55 -52.88 49.87
N TRP A 426 -22.74 -54.19 50.09
CA TRP A 426 -22.80 -54.76 51.43
C TRP A 426 -21.48 -55.46 51.79
N VAL A 427 -21.01 -55.21 53.01
CA VAL A 427 -19.78 -55.82 53.53
C VAL A 427 -20.04 -56.37 54.91
N THR A 428 -19.76 -57.65 55.11
CA THR A 428 -19.96 -58.35 56.38
C THR A 428 -18.64 -58.82 56.99
N THR A 429 -18.61 -58.95 58.32
CA THR A 429 -17.58 -59.67 59.05
C THR A 429 -18.22 -60.82 59.83
N PHE A 430 -17.67 -62.03 59.71
CA PHE A 430 -18.26 -63.26 60.31
C PHE A 430 -19.67 -63.63 59.80
N GLY A 431 -20.01 -63.15 58.60
CA GLY A 431 -21.19 -63.55 57.83
C GLY A 431 -20.90 -63.47 56.34
N ASP A 432 -21.64 -64.21 55.55
CA ASP A 432 -21.56 -64.20 54.09
C ASP A 432 -22.87 -63.67 53.50
N VAL A 433 -22.79 -62.71 52.58
CA VAL A 433 -23.95 -62.24 51.80
C VAL A 433 -24.27 -63.31 50.76
N GLU A 434 -25.41 -63.98 50.91
CA GLU A 434 -25.83 -65.10 50.06
C GLU A 434 -26.68 -64.64 48.87
N ASP A 435 -27.49 -63.59 49.04
CA ASP A 435 -28.34 -63.01 47.99
C ASP A 435 -28.62 -61.52 48.24
N GLY A 436 -29.01 -60.79 47.19
CA GLY A 436 -29.45 -59.39 47.27
C GLY A 436 -28.37 -58.32 47.12
N GLU A 437 -27.11 -58.69 46.87
CA GLU A 437 -26.00 -57.74 46.64
C GLU A 437 -26.32 -56.74 45.52
N GLY A 438 -25.94 -55.47 45.71
CA GLY A 438 -26.33 -54.38 44.81
C GLY A 438 -27.72 -53.82 45.06
N THR A 439 -28.54 -54.42 45.93
CA THR A 439 -29.91 -53.98 46.25
C THR A 439 -30.02 -53.49 47.69
N SER A 440 -31.12 -52.79 48.02
CA SER A 440 -31.34 -52.23 49.36
C SER A 440 -31.68 -53.29 50.42
N GLU A 441 -31.67 -54.58 50.07
CA GLU A 441 -32.00 -55.70 50.93
C GLU A 441 -31.08 -56.88 50.62
N VAL A 442 -30.49 -57.51 51.65
CA VAL A 442 -29.57 -58.65 51.50
C VAL A 442 -29.94 -59.78 52.45
N GLU A 443 -29.68 -61.01 52.02
CA GLU A 443 -29.74 -62.20 52.88
C GLU A 443 -28.32 -62.57 53.33
N VAL A 444 -28.10 -62.63 54.65
CA VAL A 444 -26.78 -62.92 55.25
C VAL A 444 -26.84 -64.20 56.04
N ALA A 445 -25.90 -65.11 55.77
CA ALA A 445 -25.66 -66.32 56.55
C ALA A 445 -24.54 -66.06 57.57
N TRP A 446 -24.89 -66.08 58.86
CA TRP A 446 -23.93 -65.84 59.94
C TRP A 446 -23.23 -67.13 60.39
N TRP A 447 -21.92 -67.03 60.64
CA TRP A 447 -21.10 -68.15 61.12
C TRP A 447 -20.16 -67.71 62.25
N GLY A 448 -19.95 -68.61 63.23
CA GLY A 448 -19.08 -68.34 64.39
C GLY A 448 -19.83 -68.08 65.70
N ASP A 449 -19.09 -67.60 66.70
CA ASP A 449 -19.52 -67.35 68.08
C ASP A 449 -18.98 -66.01 68.64
N ASP A 450 -18.71 -65.05 67.75
CA ASP A 450 -18.10 -63.74 68.07
C ASP A 450 -18.95 -62.56 67.55
N GLN A 451 -18.52 -61.33 67.82
CA GLN A 451 -19.14 -60.11 67.29
C GLN A 451 -18.87 -59.96 65.78
N GLY A 452 -19.95 -59.83 65.00
CA GLY A 452 -19.92 -59.54 63.57
C GLY A 452 -20.39 -58.13 63.26
N THR A 453 -20.16 -57.69 62.03
CA THR A 453 -20.65 -56.41 61.51
C THR A 453 -21.27 -56.60 60.14
N ILE A 454 -22.32 -55.85 59.85
CA ILE A 454 -22.83 -55.67 58.49
C ILE A 454 -22.80 -54.18 58.16
N CYS A 455 -22.15 -53.82 57.06
CA CYS A 455 -22.01 -52.46 56.59
C CYS A 455 -22.61 -52.33 55.20
N VAL A 456 -23.13 -51.15 54.88
CA VAL A 456 -23.66 -50.81 53.56
C VAL A 456 -23.11 -49.45 53.11
N THR A 457 -22.69 -49.39 51.85
CA THR A 457 -22.37 -48.15 51.15
C THR A 457 -23.39 -47.93 50.04
N GLU A 458 -24.17 -46.85 50.13
CA GLU A 458 -25.11 -46.47 49.08
C GLU A 458 -24.40 -45.65 47.99
N THR A 459 -24.59 -46.03 46.73
CA THR A 459 -24.20 -45.22 45.56
C THR A 459 -25.44 -44.85 44.78
N ASN A 460 -25.71 -43.57 44.60
CA ASN A 460 -26.88 -43.11 43.86
C ASN A 460 -26.75 -43.36 42.34
N GLY A 461 -27.84 -43.21 41.59
CA GLY A 461 -27.83 -43.42 40.13
C GLY A 461 -26.93 -42.45 39.34
N GLY A 462 -26.45 -41.38 39.97
CA GLY A 462 -25.46 -40.43 39.41
C GLY A 462 -24.00 -40.81 39.70
N GLY A 463 -23.74 -41.91 40.43
CA GLY A 463 -22.40 -42.39 40.75
C GLY A 463 -21.76 -41.75 41.99
N CYS A 464 -22.50 -40.93 42.75
CA CYS A 464 -22.04 -40.44 44.06
C CYS A 464 -22.22 -41.55 45.11
N SER A 465 -21.22 -41.77 45.97
CA SER A 465 -21.27 -42.73 47.07
C SER A 465 -21.32 -42.00 48.41
N GLY A 466 -22.18 -42.45 49.32
CA GLY A 466 -22.27 -41.93 50.68
C GLY A 466 -21.21 -42.55 51.60
N GLU A 467 -21.13 -42.07 52.83
CA GLU A 467 -20.34 -42.72 53.88
C GLU A 467 -20.87 -44.14 54.18
N GLN A 468 -19.96 -45.04 54.58
CA GLN A 468 -20.31 -46.41 54.96
C GLN A 468 -21.07 -46.42 56.30
N VAL A 469 -22.27 -47.01 56.31
CA VAL A 469 -23.08 -47.19 57.52
C VAL A 469 -22.95 -48.64 58.00
N CYS A 470 -22.69 -48.86 59.28
CA CYS A 470 -22.53 -50.19 59.86
C CYS A 470 -23.52 -50.49 60.99
N LEU A 471 -23.88 -51.76 61.12
CA LEU A 471 -24.64 -52.36 62.22
C LEU A 471 -23.83 -53.50 62.82
N ASP A 472 -23.57 -53.43 64.12
CA ASP A 472 -22.91 -54.49 64.88
C ASP A 472 -23.92 -55.58 65.27
N VAL A 473 -23.52 -56.85 65.20
CA VAL A 473 -24.34 -58.01 65.56
C VAL A 473 -23.61 -58.96 66.53
N ASP A 474 -24.35 -59.65 67.40
CA ASP A 474 -23.85 -60.63 68.38
C ASP A 474 -24.33 -62.05 68.03
N ILE A 475 -23.43 -62.91 67.54
CA ILE A 475 -23.81 -64.20 66.92
C ILE A 475 -24.00 -65.30 67.98
N ILE A 476 -25.20 -65.88 68.05
CA ILE A 476 -25.57 -66.94 69.01
C ILE A 476 -25.21 -68.34 68.42
N PRO A 477 -24.35 -69.16 69.07
CA PRO A 477 -23.98 -70.49 68.56
C PRO A 477 -25.05 -71.57 68.80
N VAL A 478 -25.18 -72.54 67.87
CA VAL A 478 -26.12 -73.67 67.98
C VAL A 478 -25.42 -74.91 68.58
N ASN A 479 -25.86 -75.38 69.76
CA ASN A 479 -25.32 -76.57 70.43
C ASN A 479 -26.23 -77.82 70.27
N ILE A 480 -25.65 -78.95 69.86
CA ILE A 480 -26.25 -80.30 69.82
C ILE A 480 -25.42 -81.18 70.77
N ASP A 481 -25.92 -81.50 71.97
CA ASP A 481 -25.66 -82.74 72.74
C ASP A 481 -26.11 -82.64 74.22
N GLU A 482 -27.16 -83.38 74.61
CA GLU A 482 -27.36 -83.89 75.99
C GLU A 482 -28.45 -84.99 76.05
N LEU A 483 -28.09 -86.27 75.89
CA LEU A 483 -28.90 -87.43 76.37
C LEU A 483 -27.98 -88.63 76.75
N GLY A 484 -28.03 -89.06 78.01
CA GLY A 484 -27.20 -90.13 78.58
C GLY A 484 -27.52 -91.56 78.10
N GLU A 485 -26.56 -92.49 78.20
CA GLU A 485 -26.69 -93.90 77.78
C GLU A 485 -26.96 -94.87 78.95
N VAL A 486 -27.73 -95.95 78.71
CA VAL A 486 -27.90 -97.08 79.65
C VAL A 486 -27.01 -98.28 79.26
N PRO A 487 -25.89 -98.54 79.98
CA PRO A 487 -24.98 -99.64 79.64
C PRO A 487 -25.53 -101.02 80.05
N PHE A 488 -25.52 -101.97 79.10
CA PHE A 488 -25.87 -103.37 79.35
C PHE A 488 -24.93 -104.38 78.64
N ILE A 489 -24.96 -105.62 79.13
CA ILE A 489 -24.14 -106.74 78.64
C ILE A 489 -25.03 -107.92 78.21
N VAL A 490 -24.55 -108.70 77.24
CA VAL A 490 -25.26 -109.86 76.68
C VAL A 490 -24.30 -111.04 76.53
N TYR A 491 -24.69 -112.23 77.03
CA TYR A 491 -23.83 -113.43 77.02
C TYR A 491 -24.62 -114.75 77.16
N PRO A 492 -24.08 -115.88 76.68
CA PRO A 492 -22.87 -116.00 75.89
C PRO A 492 -23.09 -115.51 74.45
N SER A 493 -22.04 -115.01 73.81
CA SER A 493 -22.02 -114.81 72.36
C SER A 493 -20.73 -115.45 71.84
N PRO A 494 -20.79 -116.60 71.12
CA PRO A 494 -22.00 -117.17 70.53
C PRO A 494 -22.93 -117.94 71.49
N ALA A 495 -24.25 -117.90 71.26
CA ALA A 495 -25.26 -118.68 72.01
C ALA A 495 -25.95 -119.74 71.12
N THR A 496 -26.20 -120.94 71.65
CA THR A 496 -26.85 -122.04 70.91
C THR A 496 -28.30 -122.28 71.30
N SER A 497 -28.67 -122.02 72.57
CA SER A 497 -30.03 -122.24 73.05
C SER A 497 -30.56 -121.12 73.93
N THR A 498 -29.69 -120.43 74.68
CA THR A 498 -30.11 -119.35 75.59
C THR A 498 -29.17 -118.15 75.54
N LEU A 499 -29.73 -116.96 75.68
CA LEU A 499 -29.02 -115.68 75.71
C LEU A 499 -29.42 -114.90 76.98
N ASN A 500 -28.44 -114.54 77.81
CA ASN A 500 -28.66 -113.76 79.03
C ASN A 500 -28.33 -112.29 78.79
N ILE A 501 -29.21 -111.41 79.24
CA ILE A 501 -29.09 -109.95 79.11
C ILE A 501 -29.12 -109.36 80.52
N ARG A 502 -28.12 -108.54 80.86
CA ARG A 502 -27.96 -107.95 82.20
C ARG A 502 -27.56 -106.48 82.13
N THR A 503 -28.15 -105.65 82.98
CA THR A 503 -27.78 -104.24 83.17
C THR A 503 -26.93 -104.05 84.44
N ILE A 504 -26.14 -102.96 84.48
CA ILE A 504 -25.33 -102.62 85.66
C ILE A 504 -26.25 -102.21 86.83
N ASN A 505 -27.20 -101.31 86.54
CA ASN A 505 -28.18 -100.80 87.49
C ASN A 505 -29.57 -101.42 87.23
N GLN A 506 -30.44 -101.40 88.25
CA GLN A 506 -31.84 -101.80 88.10
C GLN A 506 -32.54 -100.77 87.21
N VAL A 507 -33.23 -101.23 86.17
CA VAL A 507 -34.03 -100.41 85.26
C VAL A 507 -35.48 -100.85 85.43
N ASP A 508 -36.43 -99.93 85.56
CA ASP A 508 -37.84 -100.30 85.67
C ASP A 508 -38.44 -100.53 84.28
N GLN A 509 -38.94 -101.75 84.02
CA GLN A 509 -39.66 -102.15 82.81
C GLN A 509 -38.92 -101.91 81.47
N ALA A 510 -37.61 -102.13 81.43
CA ALA A 510 -36.85 -102.03 80.18
C ALA A 510 -37.31 -103.08 79.15
N ILE A 511 -37.41 -102.71 77.88
CA ILE A 511 -37.82 -103.59 76.78
C ILE A 511 -36.58 -104.10 76.05
N ILE A 512 -36.40 -105.41 76.05
CA ILE A 512 -35.46 -106.11 75.17
C ILE A 512 -36.13 -106.31 73.82
N GLN A 513 -35.42 -105.99 72.75
CA GLN A 513 -35.77 -106.36 71.38
C GLN A 513 -34.59 -107.07 70.72
N ILE A 514 -34.81 -108.25 70.14
CA ILE A 514 -33.82 -108.93 69.30
C ILE A 514 -34.26 -108.79 67.85
N ARG A 515 -33.35 -108.32 67.00
CA ARG A 515 -33.58 -108.12 65.57
C ARG A 515 -32.57 -108.92 64.76
N ASP A 516 -33.02 -109.50 63.64
CA ASP A 516 -32.13 -110.13 62.67
C ASP A 516 -31.32 -109.07 61.88
N THR A 517 -30.36 -109.48 61.04
CA THR A 517 -29.51 -108.56 60.26
C THR A 517 -30.28 -107.68 59.27
N SER A 518 -31.54 -108.01 58.95
CA SER A 518 -32.41 -107.17 58.12
C SER A 518 -33.18 -106.11 58.93
N GLY A 519 -33.02 -106.11 60.26
CA GLY A 519 -33.70 -105.17 61.17
C GLY A 519 -35.09 -105.63 61.65
N ARG A 520 -35.56 -106.80 61.20
CA ARG A 520 -36.87 -107.36 61.60
C ARG A 520 -36.82 -107.83 63.05
N LEU A 521 -37.83 -107.45 63.83
CA LEU A 521 -37.99 -107.86 65.23
C LEU A 521 -38.37 -109.35 65.31
N VAL A 522 -37.53 -110.15 65.94
CA VAL A 522 -37.75 -111.60 66.10
C VAL A 522 -38.13 -111.99 67.53
N TYR A 523 -37.77 -111.16 68.52
CA TYR A 523 -38.12 -111.38 69.91
C TYR A 523 -38.28 -110.06 70.65
N THR A 524 -39.23 -109.99 71.58
CA THR A 524 -39.39 -108.87 72.49
C THR A 524 -39.82 -109.35 73.87
N SER A 525 -39.29 -108.74 74.92
CA SER A 525 -39.68 -109.01 76.30
C SER A 525 -39.36 -107.84 77.20
N SER A 526 -40.00 -107.74 78.36
CA SER A 526 -39.61 -106.78 79.40
C SER A 526 -38.63 -107.40 80.39
N MET A 527 -37.67 -106.60 80.88
CA MET A 527 -36.74 -106.96 81.94
C MET A 527 -36.57 -105.79 82.91
N ASN A 528 -36.17 -106.10 84.14
CA ASN A 528 -35.79 -105.04 85.10
C ASN A 528 -34.28 -105.01 85.39
N ARG A 529 -33.63 -106.17 85.50
CA ARG A 529 -32.19 -106.22 85.81
C ARG A 529 -31.46 -107.33 85.06
N MET A 530 -32.13 -108.46 84.89
CA MET A 530 -31.65 -109.58 84.11
C MET A 530 -32.82 -110.28 83.43
N SER A 531 -32.57 -110.82 82.24
CA SER A 531 -33.51 -111.71 81.55
C SER A 531 -32.73 -112.79 80.80
N THR A 532 -33.32 -113.97 80.71
CA THR A 532 -32.80 -115.11 79.92
C THR A 532 -33.78 -115.40 78.81
N VAL A 533 -33.30 -115.32 77.57
CA VAL A 533 -34.09 -115.52 76.36
C VAL A 533 -33.74 -116.87 75.74
N ASP A 534 -34.76 -117.69 75.47
CA ASP A 534 -34.60 -118.91 74.66
C ASP A 534 -34.50 -118.51 73.19
N VAL A 535 -33.37 -118.86 72.58
CA VAL A 535 -33.03 -118.54 71.19
C VAL A 535 -32.84 -119.80 70.35
N SER A 536 -33.16 -120.98 70.90
CA SER A 536 -32.97 -122.28 70.24
C SER A 536 -33.79 -122.45 68.95
N SER A 537 -34.91 -121.73 68.82
CA SER A 537 -35.77 -121.73 67.65
C SER A 537 -35.38 -120.71 66.58
N LEU A 538 -34.41 -119.83 66.86
CA LEU A 538 -33.94 -118.81 65.92
C LEU A 538 -32.86 -119.38 64.98
N ALA A 539 -32.84 -118.92 63.72
CA ALA A 539 -31.87 -119.36 62.75
C ALA A 539 -30.45 -118.90 63.12
N ARG A 540 -29.43 -119.73 62.81
CA ARG A 540 -28.02 -119.42 63.05
C ARG A 540 -27.61 -118.15 62.30
N GLY A 541 -26.98 -117.21 62.98
CA GLY A 541 -26.65 -115.91 62.39
C GLY A 541 -26.32 -114.82 63.40
N THR A 542 -26.14 -113.59 62.90
CA THR A 542 -25.88 -112.41 63.75
C THR A 542 -27.18 -111.68 64.05
N TYR A 543 -27.36 -111.25 65.29
CA TYR A 543 -28.52 -110.50 65.74
C TYR A 543 -28.11 -109.25 66.51
N LEU A 544 -28.97 -108.24 66.49
CA LEU A 544 -28.85 -107.03 67.30
C LEU A 544 -29.83 -107.10 68.45
N VAL A 545 -29.31 -107.08 69.66
CA VAL A 545 -30.07 -106.92 70.89
C VAL A 545 -30.12 -105.44 71.21
N LYS A 546 -31.32 -104.86 71.18
CA LYS A 546 -31.61 -103.50 71.61
C LYS A 546 -32.23 -103.57 73.01
N LEU A 547 -31.71 -102.80 73.95
CA LEU A 547 -32.36 -102.55 75.22
C LEU A 547 -32.93 -101.13 75.20
N ILE A 548 -34.20 -100.99 75.55
CA ILE A 548 -34.90 -99.70 75.66
C ILE A 548 -35.28 -99.50 77.13
N SER A 549 -34.80 -98.44 77.77
CA SER A 549 -35.19 -98.09 79.14
C SER A 549 -36.63 -97.56 79.19
N GLY A 550 -37.26 -97.54 80.36
CA GLY A 550 -38.58 -96.94 80.57
C GLY A 550 -38.66 -95.47 80.11
N ASP A 551 -37.54 -94.75 80.16
CA ASP A 551 -37.40 -93.35 79.69
C ASP A 551 -37.07 -93.23 78.19
N SER A 552 -37.36 -94.28 77.40
CA SER A 552 -37.17 -94.34 75.93
C SER A 552 -35.73 -94.25 75.40
N GLN A 553 -34.72 -94.19 76.29
CA GLN A 553 -33.32 -94.33 75.89
C GLN A 553 -33.03 -95.74 75.38
N SER A 554 -32.16 -95.88 74.38
CA SER A 554 -31.86 -97.20 73.83
C SER A 554 -30.41 -97.41 73.44
N GLN A 555 -29.91 -98.61 73.71
CA GLN A 555 -28.56 -99.02 73.35
C GLN A 555 -28.60 -100.38 72.65
N PHE A 556 -27.62 -100.66 71.80
CA PHE A 556 -27.53 -101.89 71.02
C PHE A 556 -26.28 -102.71 71.38
N ARG A 557 -26.42 -104.03 71.30
CA ARG A 557 -25.33 -105.01 71.39
C ARG A 557 -25.50 -106.06 70.30
N ARG A 558 -24.41 -106.37 69.61
CA ARG A 558 -24.39 -107.43 68.60
C ARG A 558 -24.10 -108.78 69.26
N VAL A 559 -24.84 -109.80 68.88
CA VAL A 559 -24.65 -111.18 69.34
C VAL A 559 -24.68 -112.15 68.16
N VAL A 560 -24.03 -113.30 68.32
CA VAL A 560 -24.01 -114.37 67.32
C VAL A 560 -24.74 -115.59 67.88
N LEU A 561 -25.63 -116.18 67.10
CA LEU A 561 -26.34 -117.42 67.43
C LEU A 561 -25.83 -118.57 66.57
N HIS A 562 -25.57 -119.72 67.19
CA HIS A 562 -24.98 -120.92 66.59
C HIS A 562 -25.89 -122.13 66.55
#